data_AF-A0AA37RJN2-F1
#
_entry.id   AF-A0AA37RJN2-F1
#
_cell.length_a   1.000
_cell.length_b   1.000
_cell.length_c   1.000
_cell.angle_alpha   90.00
_cell.angle_beta   90.00
_cell.angle_gamma   90.00
#
_symmetry.space_group_name_H-M   'P 1'
#
loop_
_entity.id
_entity.type
_entity.pdbx_description
1 polymer ?
#
loop_
_entity_poly.entity_id
_entity_poly.type
_entity_poly.pdbx_seq_one_letter_code
_entity_poly.pdbx_strand_id
1 'polypeptide(L)'
;MELKNGQARVRVAQGRWARFNDAGELRTGVAAADETLWLKGLLEVNSLPLVDVIERIRPYRRGVIQLSADVANVPISGILPLDNTDHALAMLSRIAPIKVTRVWDVWVKIDAA
;
A
#
# COMPACT_ATOMS: atom_id res chain seq x y z
N MET A 1 27.98 -13.40 23.21
CA MET A 1 28.15 -11.94 23.35
C MET A 1 26.76 -11.32 23.38
N GLU A 2 26.30 -10.97 24.58
CA GLU A 2 24.95 -10.49 24.88
C GLU A 2 24.83 -8.98 24.63
N LEU A 3 23.70 -8.54 24.09
CA LEU A 3 23.26 -7.15 24.13
C LEU A 3 21.89 -7.09 24.79
N LYS A 4 21.87 -6.49 25.99
CA LYS A 4 20.68 -6.09 26.74
C LYS A 4 20.10 -4.83 26.10
N ASN A 5 18.90 -4.94 25.54
CA ASN A 5 17.88 -3.89 25.67
C ASN A 5 16.52 -4.58 25.53
N GLY A 6 15.61 -4.31 26.47
CA GLY A 6 14.35 -5.04 26.69
C GLY A 6 13.28 -4.84 25.62
N GLN A 7 13.61 -5.10 24.36
CA GLN A 7 12.65 -5.03 23.26
C GLN A 7 11.90 -6.34 23.13
N ALA A 8 10.57 -6.23 23.06
CA ALA A 8 9.64 -7.34 22.91
C ALA A 8 10.11 -8.28 21.79
N ARG A 9 10.57 -9.47 22.17
CA ARG A 9 10.90 -10.53 21.20
C ARG A 9 9.59 -11.10 20.70
N VAL A 10 9.17 -10.69 19.50
CA VAL A 10 8.02 -11.32 18.86
C VAL A 10 8.48 -12.41 17.91
N ARG A 11 8.13 -13.64 18.29
CA ARG A 11 8.29 -14.81 17.44
C ARG A 11 7.18 -14.79 16.41
N VAL A 12 7.53 -14.49 15.17
CA VAL A 12 6.61 -14.55 14.03
C VAL A 12 6.56 -15.99 13.54
N ALA A 13 5.39 -16.62 13.62
CA ALA A 13 5.17 -17.96 13.09
C ALA A 13 5.04 -17.93 11.56
N GLN A 14 5.31 -19.06 10.89
CA GLN A 14 5.06 -19.21 9.45
C GLN A 14 3.60 -18.84 9.13
N GLY A 15 3.38 -18.11 8.04
CA GLY A 15 2.05 -17.60 7.69
C GLY A 15 1.61 -16.41 8.56
N ARG A 16 2.54 -15.69 9.18
CA ARG A 16 2.28 -14.44 9.91
C ARG A 16 3.32 -13.39 9.54
N TRP A 17 2.93 -12.12 9.61
CA TRP A 17 3.85 -10.99 9.45
C TRP A 17 3.86 -10.14 10.72
N ALA A 18 4.95 -9.40 10.93
CA ALA A 18 5.04 -8.37 11.95
C ALA A 18 5.69 -7.12 11.36
N ARG A 19 5.06 -5.96 11.56
CA ARG A 19 5.60 -4.65 11.18
C ARG A 19 5.96 -3.89 12.44
N PHE A 20 7.20 -3.42 12.48
CA PHE A 20 7.74 -2.59 13.55
C PHE A 20 8.04 -1.19 12.99
N ASN A 21 7.72 -0.14 13.74
CA ASN A 21 8.04 1.24 13.37
C ASN A 21 9.00 1.88 14.41
N ASP A 22 9.54 3.05 14.08
CA ASP A 22 10.48 3.79 14.95
C ASP A 22 9.84 4.28 16.26
N ALA A 23 8.50 4.26 16.36
CA ALA A 23 7.75 4.55 17.58
C ALA A 23 7.65 3.34 18.52
N GLY A 24 8.21 2.19 18.16
CA GLY A 24 8.18 0.97 18.97
C GLY A 24 6.87 0.18 18.86
N GLU A 25 5.97 0.57 17.95
CA GLU A 25 4.72 -0.14 17.73
C GLU A 25 4.95 -1.37 16.86
N LEU A 26 4.48 -2.50 17.37
CA LEU A 26 4.54 -3.77 16.66
C LEU A 26 3.13 -4.23 16.28
N ARG A 27 2.85 -4.29 14.98
CA ARG A 27 1.61 -4.81 14.44
C ARG A 27 1.86 -6.20 13.87
N THR A 28 1.10 -7.21 14.32
CA THR A 28 1.20 -8.57 13.78
C THR A 28 -0.09 -8.94 13.05
N GLY A 29 0.02 -9.63 11.92
CA GLY A 29 -1.12 -10.15 11.16
C GLY A 29 -0.89 -11.59 10.70
N VAL A 30 -1.95 -12.22 10.21
CA VAL A 30 -1.84 -13.47 9.44
C VAL A 30 -1.36 -13.07 8.05
N ALA A 31 -0.33 -13.75 7.55
CA ALA A 31 0.09 -13.61 6.17
C ALA A 31 -1.04 -14.21 5.32
N ALA A 32 -1.60 -13.39 4.44
CA ALA A 32 -2.46 -13.92 3.40
C ALA A 32 -1.63 -14.87 2.51
N ALA A 33 -2.28 -15.75 1.75
CA ALA A 33 -1.62 -16.60 0.74
C ALA A 33 -0.80 -15.78 -0.32
N ASP A 34 -0.94 -14.45 -0.26
CA ASP A 34 -0.29 -13.30 -0.89
C ASP A 34 1.26 -13.26 -0.90
N GLU A 35 1.99 -14.01 -0.06
CA GLU A 35 3.47 -13.95 -0.10
C GLU A 35 4.09 -14.31 -1.49
N THR A 36 3.30 -14.85 -2.42
CA THR A 36 3.72 -15.10 -3.82
C THR A 36 3.26 -14.02 -4.83
N LEU A 37 2.34 -13.12 -4.47
CA LEU A 37 1.82 -12.09 -5.38
C LEU A 37 2.82 -10.96 -5.59
N TRP A 38 3.57 -10.56 -4.56
CA TRP A 38 4.64 -9.57 -4.72
C TRP A 38 5.73 -10.04 -5.69
N LEU A 39 6.07 -11.35 -5.68
CA LEU A 39 7.00 -11.98 -6.62
C LEU A 39 6.50 -11.87 -8.08
N LYS A 40 5.19 -11.68 -8.26
CA LYS A 40 4.54 -11.49 -9.56
C LYS A 40 4.25 -10.01 -9.86
N GLY A 41 4.77 -9.08 -9.06
CA GLY A 41 4.53 -7.65 -9.23
C GLY A 41 3.10 -7.23 -8.91
N LEU A 42 2.37 -7.97 -8.08
CA LEU A 42 1.00 -7.68 -7.67
C LEU A 42 0.96 -7.27 -6.19
N LEU A 43 0.10 -6.31 -5.87
CA LEU A 43 -0.18 -5.82 -4.52
C LEU A 43 -1.62 -6.18 -4.14
N GLU A 44 -1.79 -7.06 -3.17
CA GLU A 44 -3.08 -7.28 -2.53
C GLU A 44 -3.37 -6.14 -1.54
N VAL A 45 -4.56 -5.55 -1.66
CA VAL A 45 -5.09 -4.53 -0.74
C VAL A 45 -6.41 -5.05 -0.18
N ASN A 46 -6.51 -5.10 1.15
CA ASN A 46 -7.70 -5.56 1.85
C ASN A 46 -8.21 -4.46 2.79
N SER A 47 -9.23 -3.74 2.33
CA SER A 47 -9.88 -2.64 3.03
C SER A 47 -8.90 -1.59 3.59
N LEU A 48 -7.89 -1.22 2.80
CA LEU A 48 -6.89 -0.23 3.20
C LEU A 48 -7.31 1.17 2.76
N PRO A 49 -7.04 2.22 3.57
CA PRO A 49 -7.21 3.60 3.15
C PRO A 49 -6.47 3.89 1.85
N LEU A 50 -7.07 4.66 0.94
CA LEU A 50 -6.47 5.03 -0.34
C LEU A 50 -5.08 5.64 -0.17
N VAL A 51 -4.87 6.48 0.86
CA VAL A 51 -3.55 7.03 1.18
C VAL A 51 -2.49 5.94 1.38
N ASP A 52 -2.80 4.89 2.15
CA ASP A 52 -1.87 3.79 2.40
C ASP A 52 -1.59 2.98 1.12
N VAL A 53 -2.59 2.85 0.25
CA VAL A 53 -2.43 2.20 -1.05
C VAL A 53 -1.50 3.02 -1.96
N ILE A 54 -1.71 4.34 -2.02
CA ILE A 54 -0.86 5.23 -2.82
C ILE A 54 0.58 5.22 -2.31
N GLU A 55 0.80 5.25 -1.00
CA GLU A 55 2.15 5.16 -0.41
C GLU A 55 2.86 3.85 -0.77
N ARG A 56 2.12 2.75 -0.99
CA ARG A 56 2.70 1.48 -1.47
C ARG A 56 3.00 1.48 -2.97
N ILE A 57 2.28 2.27 -3.76
CA ILE A 57 2.50 2.39 -5.22
C ILE A 57 3.65 3.37 -5.53
N ARG A 58 3.83 4.43 -4.72
CA ARG A 58 4.85 5.48 -4.92
C ARG A 58 6.25 4.95 -5.23
N PRO A 59 6.80 3.93 -4.54
CA PRO A 59 8.14 3.42 -4.81
C PRO A 59 8.33 2.84 -6.21
N TYR A 60 7.24 2.41 -6.86
CA TYR A 60 7.26 1.75 -8.17
C TYR A 60 6.90 2.69 -9.32
N ARG A 61 6.58 3.97 -9.02
CA ARG A 61 6.21 4.98 -10.00
C ARG A 61 7.29 6.05 -10.15
N ARG A 62 7.58 6.44 -11.39
CA ARG A 62 8.26 7.72 -11.67
C ARG A 62 7.23 8.84 -11.73
N GLY A 63 7.45 9.92 -10.98
CA GLY A 63 6.59 11.09 -10.96
C GLY A 63 5.79 11.28 -9.67
N VAL A 64 4.90 12.26 -9.68
CA VAL A 64 4.15 12.74 -8.52
C VAL A 64 2.69 12.30 -8.59
N ILE A 65 2.20 11.77 -7.47
CA ILE A 65 0.76 11.56 -7.22
C ILE A 65 0.33 12.61 -6.20
N GLN A 66 -0.57 13.49 -6.61
CA GLN A 66 -1.29 14.40 -5.72
C GLN A 66 -2.62 13.76 -5.34
N LEU A 67 -2.76 13.44 -4.06
CA LEU A 67 -3.97 12.86 -3.49
C LEU A 67 -4.73 13.96 -2.75
N SER A 68 -6.00 14.14 -3.06
CA SER A 68 -6.89 15.04 -2.32
C SER A 68 -7.30 14.45 -0.98
N ALA A 69 -7.43 15.30 0.04
CA ALA A 69 -7.66 14.87 1.43
C ALA A 69 -9.06 14.27 1.64
N ASP A 70 -10.04 14.66 0.81
CA ASP A 70 -11.42 14.17 0.82
C ASP A 70 -11.54 12.67 0.46
N VAL A 71 -10.61 12.15 -0.33
CA VAL A 71 -10.59 10.74 -0.76
C VAL A 71 -9.52 9.90 -0.06
N ALA A 72 -8.67 10.50 0.77
CA ALA A 72 -7.53 9.83 1.40
C ALA A 72 -7.92 8.59 2.22
N ASN A 73 -9.08 8.62 2.87
CA ASN A 73 -9.57 7.55 3.74
C ASN A 73 -10.53 6.57 3.06
N VAL A 74 -10.75 6.68 1.74
CA VAL A 74 -11.62 5.75 1.02
C VAL A 74 -11.04 4.34 1.10
N PRO A 75 -11.80 3.34 1.59
CA PRO A 75 -11.29 1.97 1.70
C PRO A 75 -11.20 1.32 0.33
N ILE A 76 -10.04 0.74 0.06
CA ILE A 76 -9.71 0.06 -1.19
C ILE A 76 -9.50 -1.42 -0.90
N SER A 77 -10.17 -2.25 -1.71
CA SER A 77 -10.02 -3.69 -1.72
C SER A 77 -9.80 -4.18 -3.15
N GLY A 78 -8.81 -5.04 -3.37
CA GLY A 78 -8.50 -5.57 -4.69
C GLY A 78 -7.04 -5.99 -4.84
N ILE A 79 -6.67 -6.31 -6.07
CA ILE A 79 -5.30 -6.67 -6.44
C ILE A 79 -4.84 -5.66 -7.48
N LEU A 80 -3.71 -5.01 -7.24
CA LEU A 80 -3.17 -3.92 -8.06
C LEU A 80 -1.81 -4.31 -8.64
N PRO A 81 -1.57 -4.08 -9.94
CA PRO A 81 -0.25 -4.30 -10.54
C PRO A 81 0.75 -3.21 -10.15
N LEU A 82 1.88 -3.59 -9.57
CA LEU A 82 2.99 -2.69 -9.23
C LEU A 82 3.96 -2.47 -10.39
N ASP A 83 4.04 -3.41 -11.33
CA ASP A 83 4.85 -3.32 -12.55
C ASP A 83 4.33 -2.25 -13.52
N ASN A 84 3.02 -1.99 -13.50
CA ASN A 84 2.36 -0.94 -14.27
C ASN A 84 1.49 -0.05 -13.38
N THR A 85 2.13 0.96 -12.78
CA THR A 85 1.44 1.89 -11.86
C THR A 85 0.36 2.74 -12.54
N ASP A 86 0.45 3.05 -13.84
CA ASP A 86 -0.63 3.73 -14.56
C ASP A 86 -1.89 2.86 -14.63
N HIS A 87 -1.72 1.55 -14.86
CA HIS A 87 -2.82 0.61 -14.86
C HIS A 87 -3.43 0.43 -13.46
N ALA A 88 -2.59 0.36 -12.41
CA ALA A 88 -3.09 0.35 -11.03
C ALA A 88 -3.93 1.59 -10.70
N LEU A 89 -3.46 2.79 -11.04
CA LEU A 89 -4.20 4.03 -10.80
C LEU A 89 -5.53 4.06 -11.58
N ALA A 90 -5.55 3.63 -12.83
CA ALA A 90 -6.78 3.51 -13.61
C ALA A 90 -7.75 2.50 -12.96
N MET A 91 -7.24 1.39 -12.42
CA MET A 91 -8.05 0.40 -11.73
C MET A 91 -8.66 0.94 -10.44
N LEU A 92 -7.94 1.79 -9.69
CA LEU A 92 -8.48 2.47 -8.50
C LEU A 92 -9.75 3.28 -8.81
N SER A 93 -9.81 4.00 -9.94
CA SER A 93 -11.02 4.72 -10.36
C SER A 93 -12.23 3.84 -10.71
N ARG A 94 -12.03 2.52 -10.89
CA ARG A 94 -13.12 1.57 -11.16
C ARG A 94 -13.69 0.94 -9.89
N ILE A 95 -12.89 0.88 -8.83
CA ILE A 95 -13.25 0.19 -7.58
C ILE A 95 -13.59 1.15 -6.45
N ALA A 96 -13.36 2.45 -6.64
CA ALA A 96 -13.64 3.49 -5.67
C ALA A 96 -14.24 4.72 -6.38
N PRO A 97 -15.06 5.53 -5.67
CA PRO A 97 -15.66 6.76 -6.19
C PRO A 97 -14.61 7.90 -6.27
N ILE A 98 -13.57 7.68 -7.06
CA ILE A 98 -12.46 8.62 -7.23
C ILE A 98 -12.24 8.91 -8.71
N LYS A 99 -11.75 10.12 -9.00
CA LYS A 99 -11.32 10.56 -10.32
C LYS A 99 -9.81 10.63 -10.37
N VAL A 100 -9.23 9.97 -11.38
CA VAL A 100 -7.79 9.99 -11.65
C VAL A 100 -7.56 10.84 -12.89
N THR A 101 -6.86 11.97 -12.74
CA THR A 101 -6.57 12.92 -13.82
C THR A 101 -5.07 13.00 -14.05
N ARG A 102 -4.62 12.73 -15.28
CA ARG A 102 -3.22 12.93 -15.68
C ARG A 102 -3.04 14.39 -16.11
N VAL A 103 -2.26 15.15 -15.34
CA VAL A 103 -1.98 16.57 -15.61
C VAL A 103 -0.86 16.69 -16.65
N TRP A 104 0.23 15.93 -16.43
CA TRP A 104 1.35 15.77 -17.36
C TRP A 104 1.87 14.33 -17.30
N ASP A 105 2.88 14.00 -18.12
CA ASP A 105 3.41 12.64 -18.20
C ASP A 105 3.86 12.07 -16.84
N VAL A 106 4.37 12.95 -15.96
CA VAL A 106 4.87 12.59 -14.63
C VAL A 106 3.96 13.02 -13.47
N TRP A 107 2.79 13.61 -13.72
CA TRP A 107 1.90 14.10 -12.65
C TRP A 107 0.48 13.56 -12.80
N VAL A 108 0.04 12.83 -11.77
CA VAL A 108 -1.34 12.37 -11.61
C VAL A 108 -1.99 13.03 -10.40
N LYS A 109 -3.23 13.50 -10.57
CA LYS A 109 -4.08 14.02 -9.52
C LYS A 109 -5.23 13.05 -9.25
N ILE A 110 -5.52 12.81 -7.97
CA ILE A 110 -6.60 11.93 -7.51
C ILE A 110 -7.52 12.75 -6.61
N ASP A 111 -8.77 12.89 -7.03
CA ASP A 111 -9.83 13.64 -6.37
C ASP A 111 -11.10 12.78 -6.24
N ALA A 112 -12.15 13.26 -5.56
CA ALA A 112 -13.47 12.64 -5.62
C ALA A 112 -14.04 12.67 -7.06
N ALA A 113 -14.84 11.65 -7.41
CA ALA A 113 -15.51 11.53 -8.71
C ALA A 113 -16.67 12.51 -8.89
#